data_AF-W4V268-F1
#
_entry.id   AF-W4V268-F1
#
_cell.length_a   1.000
_cell.length_b   1.000
_cell.length_c   1.000
_cell.angle_alpha   90.00
_cell.angle_beta   90.00
_cell.angle_gamma   90.00
#
_symmetry.space_group_name_H-M   'P 1'
#
loop_
_entity.id
_entity.type
_entity.pdbx_description
1 polymer ?
#
loop_
_entity_poly.entity_id
_entity_poly.type
_entity_poly.pdbx_seq_one_letter_code
_entity_poly.pdbx_strand_id
1 'polypeptide(L)'
;MIVLNAIIYFLMILVPGLISEWFYNWLSRVRQRTIVATALIFDLLIFIINLIGLRIFNDVLTVEDLFEHFECLHFTLKYGILSVIVATILGVIAGILAKIFWIRNGKAEN
;
A
#
# COMPACT_ATOMS: atom_id res chain seq x y z
N MET A 1 -11.10 3.08 24.85
CA MET A 1 -9.73 2.88 24.30
C MET A 1 -9.71 1.87 23.15
N ILE A 2 -10.37 0.71 23.28
CA ILE A 2 -10.42 -0.33 22.22
C ILE A 2 -10.93 0.20 20.85
N VAL A 3 -12.03 0.96 20.84
CA VAL A 3 -12.61 1.50 19.60
C VAL A 3 -11.66 2.47 18.88
N LEU A 4 -10.94 3.31 19.63
CA LEU A 4 -9.98 4.26 19.06
C LEU A 4 -8.81 3.53 18.38
N ASN A 5 -8.26 2.50 19.04
CA ASN A 5 -7.17 1.71 18.48
C ASN A 5 -7.60 0.96 17.21
N ALA A 6 -8.83 0.40 17.19
CA ALA A 6 -9.38 -0.24 16.01
C ALA A 6 -9.47 0.72 14.82
N ILE A 7 -9.90 1.97 15.05
CA ILE A 7 -9.94 3.01 14.01
C ILE A 7 -8.53 3.34 13.51
N ILE A 8 -7.55 3.47 14.42
CA ILE A 8 -6.16 3.76 14.06
C ILE A 8 -5.57 2.64 13.20
N TYR A 9 -5.73 1.37 13.60
CA TYR A 9 -5.20 0.23 12.84
C TYR A 9 -5.89 0.10 11.47
N PHE A 10 -7.20 0.34 11.42
CA PHE A 10 -7.93 0.35 10.16
C PHE A 10 -7.40 1.44 9.21
N LEU A 11 -7.22 2.67 9.70
CA LEU A 11 -6.63 3.75 8.92
C LEU A 11 -5.18 3.44 8.51
N MET A 12 -4.40 2.78 9.36
CA MET A 12 -3.02 2.43 9.08
C MET A 12 -2.87 1.41 7.94
N ILE A 13 -3.91 0.59 7.73
CA ILE A 13 -3.99 -0.35 6.60
C ILE A 13 -4.51 0.35 5.33
N LEU A 14 -5.44 1.30 5.45
CA LEU A 14 -6.18 1.89 4.32
C LEU A 14 -5.53 3.16 3.72
N VAL A 15 -4.85 3.96 4.55
CA VAL A 15 -4.17 5.18 4.12
C VAL A 15 -3.02 4.90 3.12
N PRO A 16 -2.19 3.85 3.30
CA PRO A 16 -1.10 3.55 2.36
C PRO A 16 -1.56 3.31 0.91
N GLY A 17 -2.66 2.61 0.68
CA GLY A 17 -3.19 2.35 -0.67
C GLY A 17 -3.71 3.60 -1.35
N LEU A 18 -4.31 4.52 -0.60
CA LEU A 18 -4.66 5.86 -1.12
C LEU A 18 -3.42 6.65 -1.53
N ILE A 19 -2.33 6.57 -0.76
CA ILE A 19 -1.04 7.20 -1.13
C ILE A 19 -0.51 6.60 -2.43
N SER A 20 -0.51 5.26 -2.54
CA SER A 20 -0.06 4.56 -3.74
C SER A 20 -0.89 4.92 -4.97
N GLU A 21 -2.22 4.99 -4.82
CA GLU A 21 -3.17 5.36 -5.87
C GLU A 21 -2.98 6.81 -6.34
N TRP A 22 -2.68 7.72 -5.41
CA TRP A 22 -2.32 9.09 -5.73
C TRP A 22 -1.05 9.18 -6.59
N PHE A 23 0.03 8.48 -6.22
CA PHE A 23 1.26 8.42 -7.04
C PHE A 23 1.01 7.78 -8.40
N TYR A 24 0.24 6.69 -8.43
CA TYR A 24 -0.12 6.00 -9.66
C TYR A 24 -0.87 6.92 -10.65
N ASN A 25 -1.91 7.62 -10.19
CA ASN A 25 -2.69 8.55 -11.01
C ASN A 25 -1.83 9.73 -11.50
N TRP A 26 -0.99 10.26 -10.61
CA TRP A 26 -0.10 11.37 -10.95
C TRP A 26 0.90 11.01 -12.07
N LEU A 27 1.50 9.82 -11.99
CA LEU A 27 2.50 9.35 -12.96
C LEU A 27 1.90 8.83 -14.26
N SER A 28 0.79 8.10 -14.19
CA SER A 28 0.13 7.53 -15.38
C SER A 28 -0.52 8.61 -16.25
N ARG A 29 -0.92 9.76 -15.68
CA ARG A 29 -1.73 10.81 -16.33
C ARG A 29 -3.05 10.29 -16.92
N VAL A 30 -3.46 9.08 -16.55
CA VAL A 30 -4.73 8.48 -16.94
C VAL A 30 -5.68 8.67 -15.78
N ARG A 31 -6.76 9.42 -15.99
CA ARG A 31 -7.78 9.60 -14.95
C ARG A 31 -8.58 8.31 -14.81
N GLN A 32 -8.32 7.54 -13.76
CA GLN A 32 -9.10 6.36 -13.47
C GLN A 32 -10.50 6.72 -12.98
N ARG A 33 -11.51 5.95 -13.43
CA ARG A 33 -12.89 6.06 -12.95
C ARG A 33 -13.11 5.38 -11.59
N THR A 34 -12.20 4.49 -11.17
CA THR A 34 -12.38 3.60 -10.02
C THR A 34 -11.26 3.72 -8.99
N ILE A 35 -11.04 4.95 -8.51
CA ILE A 35 -10.06 5.36 -7.49
C ILE A 35 -10.10 4.44 -6.25
N VAL A 36 -11.30 4.19 -5.73
CA VAL A 36 -11.48 3.39 -4.50
C VAL A 36 -11.06 1.94 -4.69
N ALA A 37 -11.41 1.33 -5.83
CA ALA A 37 -11.09 -0.07 -6.10
C ALA A 37 -9.58 -0.27 -6.26
N THR A 38 -8.88 0.67 -6.91
CA THR A 38 -7.43 0.58 -7.09
C THR A 38 -6.66 0.88 -5.81
N ALA A 39 -7.14 1.81 -4.98
CA ALA A 39 -6.60 2.01 -3.64
C ALA A 39 -6.69 0.73 -2.79
N LEU A 40 -7.84 0.05 -2.77
CA LEU A 40 -8.03 -1.21 -2.03
C LEU A 40 -7.13 -2.34 -2.53
N ILE A 41 -6.89 -2.41 -3.85
CA ILE A 41 -5.94 -3.38 -4.42
C ILE A 41 -4.52 -3.08 -3.94
N PHE A 42 -4.11 -1.80 -3.93
CA PHE A 42 -2.83 -1.41 -3.40
C PHE A 42 -2.71 -1.71 -1.90
N ASP A 43 -3.75 -1.43 -1.10
CA ASP A 43 -3.78 -1.76 0.32
C ASP A 43 -3.52 -3.26 0.55
N LEU A 44 -4.19 -4.12 -0.22
CA LEU A 44 -4.01 -5.57 -0.13
C LEU A 44 -2.57 -5.98 -0.45
N LEU A 45 -1.97 -5.41 -1.50
CA LEU A 45 -0.59 -5.70 -1.89
C LEU A 45 0.41 -5.20 -0.85
N ILE A 46 0.23 -3.97 -0.34
CA ILE A 46 1.07 -3.39 0.71
C ILE A 46 1.01 -4.23 1.96
N PHE A 47 -0.19 -4.67 2.36
CA PHE A 47 -0.38 -5.54 3.51
C PHE A 47 0.37 -6.86 3.37
N ILE A 48 0.27 -7.54 2.22
CA ILE A 48 0.99 -8.79 1.94
C ILE A 48 2.51 -8.58 1.98
N ILE A 49 3.02 -7.53 1.35
CA ILE A 49 4.46 -7.23 1.33
C ILE A 49 4.98 -6.93 2.74
N ASN A 50 4.23 -6.15 3.51
CA ASN A 50 4.57 -5.86 4.89
C ASN A 50 4.59 -7.12 5.76
N LEU A 51 3.64 -8.03 5.57
CA LEU A 51 3.58 -9.29 6.31
C LEU A 51 4.77 -10.19 5.95
N ILE A 52 5.15 -10.25 4.67
CA ILE A 52 6.38 -10.94 4.23
C ILE A 52 7.63 -10.29 4.83
N GLY A 53 7.72 -8.96 4.79
CA GLY A 53 8.85 -8.21 5.36
C GLY A 53 8.99 -8.47 6.86
N LEU A 54 7.88 -8.38 7.61
CA LEU A 54 7.87 -8.66 9.04
C LEU A 54 8.21 -10.11 9.37
N ARG A 55 7.79 -11.07 8.54
CA ARG A 55 8.19 -12.46 8.70
C ARG A 55 9.71 -12.64 8.59
N ILE A 56 10.35 -11.92 7.68
CA ILE A 56 11.81 -11.99 7.49
C ILE A 56 12.56 -11.26 8.62
N PHE A 57 12.06 -10.10 9.07
CA PHE A 57 12.78 -9.25 10.03
C PHE A 57 12.46 -9.50 11.50
N ASN A 58 11.26 -9.98 11.84
CA ASN A 58 10.77 -10.12 13.21
C ASN A 58 10.09 -11.48 13.48
N ASP A 59 10.20 -12.45 12.56
CA ASP A 59 9.62 -13.80 12.68
C ASP A 59 8.11 -13.82 12.99
N VAL A 60 7.39 -12.78 12.55
CA VAL A 60 5.93 -12.70 12.67
C VAL A 60 5.31 -13.64 11.63
N LEU A 61 4.75 -14.75 12.08
CA LEU A 61 4.27 -15.84 11.23
C LEU A 61 2.77 -15.79 10.96
N THR A 62 2.00 -15.18 11.87
CA THR A 62 0.54 -15.14 11.82
C THR A 62 -0.01 -13.72 11.96
N VAL A 63 -1.29 -13.54 11.59
CA VAL A 63 -2.02 -12.27 11.78
C VAL A 63 -2.25 -11.99 13.27
N GLU A 64 -2.34 -13.04 14.08
CA GLU A 64 -2.49 -12.94 15.54
C GLU A 64 -1.21 -12.39 16.19
N ASP A 65 -0.04 -12.90 15.80
CA ASP A 65 1.26 -12.36 16.26
C ASP A 65 1.45 -10.88 15.88
N LEU A 66 0.94 -10.49 14.71
CA LEU A 66 0.98 -9.10 14.26
C LEU A 66 0.15 -8.20 15.17
N PHE A 67 -1.00 -8.68 15.63
CA PHE A 67 -1.90 -7.95 16.51
C PHE A 67 -1.31 -7.78 17.91
N GLU A 68 -0.66 -8.83 18.44
CA GLU A 68 0.07 -8.74 19.71
C GLU A 68 1.23 -7.74 19.63
N HIS A 69 1.95 -7.71 18.51
CA HIS A 69 3.02 -6.73 18.30
C HIS A 69 2.52 -5.29 18.15
N PHE A 70 1.30 -5.08 17.62
CA PHE A 70 0.69 -3.76 17.54
C PHE A 70 0.35 -3.14 18.90
N GLU A 71 0.19 -3.94 19.96
CA GLU A 71 0.04 -3.41 21.32
C GLU A 71 1.30 -2.65 21.80
N CYS A 72 2.45 -2.89 21.15
CA CYS A 72 3.67 -2.13 21.38
C CYS A 72 3.70 -0.85 20.52
N LEU A 73 3.62 0.31 21.17
CA LEU A 73 3.55 1.63 20.51
C LEU A 73 4.69 1.86 19.49
N HIS A 74 5.87 1.35 19.80
CA HIS A 74 7.07 1.48 18.96
C HIS A 74 6.99 0.66 17.67
N PHE A 75 6.30 -0.47 17.70
CA PHE A 75 6.10 -1.32 16.52
C PHE A 75 5.08 -0.71 15.56
N THR A 76 4.00 -0.12 16.10
CA THR A 76 2.96 0.58 15.32
C THR A 76 3.57 1.69 14.45
N LEU A 77 4.44 2.53 15.01
CA LEU A 77 5.11 3.60 14.27
C LEU A 77 6.03 3.05 13.15
N LYS A 78 6.81 2.01 13.44
CA LYS A 78 7.69 1.37 12.46
C LYS A 78 6.91 0.74 11.30
N TYR A 79 5.81 0.05 11.60
CA TYR A 79 4.94 -0.53 10.60
C TYR A 79 4.31 0.55 9.70
N GLY A 80 3.86 1.65 10.29
CA GLY A 80 3.28 2.76 9.54
C GLY A 80 4.28 3.34 8.54
N ILE A 81 5.51 3.59 8.99
CA ILE A 81 6.60 4.07 8.12
C ILE A 81 6.90 3.06 7.01
N LEU A 82 7.02 1.77 7.34
CA LEU A 82 7.26 0.71 6.35
C LEU A 82 6.16 0.69 5.28
N SER A 83 4.90 0.77 5.70
CA SER A 83 3.73 0.78 4.81
C SER A 83 3.77 1.95 3.83
N VAL A 84 4.13 3.16 4.30
CA VAL A 84 4.24 4.34 3.44
C VAL A 84 5.38 4.20 2.43
N ILE A 85 6.51 3.62 2.83
CA ILE A 85 7.64 3.36 1.93
C ILE A 85 7.20 2.38 0.82
N VAL A 86 6.59 1.25 1.20
CA VAL A 86 6.10 0.23 0.26
C VAL A 86 5.04 0.81 -0.67
N ALA A 87 4.10 1.58 -0.13
CA ALA A 87 3.06 2.27 -0.91
C ALA A 87 3.65 3.20 -1.97
N THR A 88 4.64 4.01 -1.59
CA THR A 88 5.29 4.94 -2.50
C THR A 88 5.98 4.18 -3.63
N ILE A 89 6.72 3.12 -3.31
CA ILE A 89 7.43 2.29 -4.30
C ILE A 89 6.43 1.65 -5.28
N LEU A 90 5.36 1.04 -4.77
CA LEU A 90 4.34 0.39 -5.61
C LEU A 90 3.62 1.40 -6.51
N GLY A 91 3.18 2.52 -5.96
CA GLY A 91 2.48 3.56 -6.71
C GLY A 91 3.35 4.13 -7.83
N VAL A 92 4.63 4.36 -7.55
CA VAL A 92 5.60 4.83 -8.55
C VAL A 92 5.82 3.80 -9.66
N ILE A 93 6.09 2.55 -9.31
CA ILE A 93 6.34 1.48 -10.30
C ILE A 93 5.11 1.27 -11.18
N ALA A 94 3.92 1.16 -10.58
CA ALA A 94 2.68 0.98 -11.31
C ALA A 94 2.38 2.18 -12.23
N GLY A 95 2.65 3.40 -11.76
CA GLY A 95 2.46 4.62 -12.55
C GLY A 95 3.39 4.68 -13.77
N ILE A 96 4.67 4.30 -13.59
CA ILE A 96 5.65 4.22 -14.68
C ILE A 96 5.24 3.14 -15.69
N LEU A 97 4.88 1.94 -15.22
CA LEU A 97 4.44 0.82 -16.08
C LEU A 97 3.22 1.21 -16.92
N ALA A 98 2.21 1.83 -16.30
CA ALA A 98 1.02 2.30 -17.00
C ALA A 98 1.36 3.33 -18.10
N LYS A 99 2.27 4.28 -17.79
CA LYS A 99 2.73 5.27 -18.76
C LYS A 99 3.44 4.62 -19.96
N ILE A 100 4.32 3.66 -19.72
CA ILE A 100 5.04 2.93 -20.79
C ILE A 100 4.06 2.14 -21.66
N PHE A 101 3.11 1.44 -21.05
CA PHE A 101 2.12 0.64 -21.77
C PHE A 101 1.23 1.53 -22.66
N TRP A 102 0.80 2.69 -22.15
CA TRP A 102 0.00 3.64 -22.92
C TRP A 102 0.76 4.19 -24.14
N ILE A 103 2.03 4.58 -23.97
CA ILE A 103 2.87 5.06 -25.07
C ILE A 103 3.06 3.97 -26.13
N ARG A 104 3.23 2.72 -25.72
CA ARG A 104 3.41 1.59 -26.62
C ARG A 104 2.16 1.29 -27.44
N ASN A 105 0.98 1.30 -26.82
CA ASN A 105 -0.28 1.06 -27.54
C ASN A 105 -0.64 2.22 -28.48
N GLY A 106 -0.43 3.47 -28.05
CA GLY A 106 -0.66 4.63 -28.93
C GLY A 106 0.30 4.71 -30.13
N LYS A 107 1.45 4.01 -30.09
CA LYS A 107 2.34 3.82 -31.24
C LYS A 107 1.95 2.66 -32.15
N ALA A 108 1.16 1.70 -31.67
CA ALA A 108 0.71 0.55 -32.47
C ALA A 108 -0.51 0.89 -33.34
N GLU A 109 -1.15 2.03 -33.09
CA GLU A 109 -2.32 2.52 -33.85
C GLU A 109 -1.95 3.56 -34.94
N ASN A 110 -0.67 3.91 -35.10
CA ASN A 110 -0.14 4.75 -36.19
C ASN A 110 0.78 3.94 -37.11
#